data_AF-A0A3B0SKX4-F1
#
_entry.id   AF-A0A3B0SKX4-F1
#
_cell.length_a   1.000
_cell.length_b   1.000
_cell.length_c   1.000
_cell.angle_alpha   90.00
_cell.angle_beta   90.00
_cell.angle_gamma   90.00
#
_symmetry.space_group_name_H-M   'P 1'
#
loop_
_entity.id
_entity.type
_entity.pdbx_description
1 polymer ?
#
loop_
_entity_poly.entity_id
_entity_poly.type
_entity_poly.pdbx_seq_one_letter_code
_entity_poly.pdbx_strand_id
1 'polypeptide(L)' 'MEFVKVEALGNDFIVVDGPFVPDPDDVVRWCARRCGVGADGVLVIEPIDA' A
#
# COMPACT_ATOMS: atom_id res chain seq x y z
N MET A 1 -7.17 9.30 -1.14
CA MET A 1 -6.84 8.16 -0.26
C MET A 1 -5.82 8.67 0.73
N GLU A 2 -6.17 8.71 2.01
CA GLU A 2 -5.17 8.90 3.05
C GLU A 2 -4.39 7.60 3.22
N PHE A 3 -3.09 7.72 3.43
CA PHE A 3 -2.20 6.58 3.60
C PHE A 3 -1.01 6.99 4.48
N VAL A 4 -0.36 5.99 5.07
CA VAL A 4 0.92 6.15 5.74
C VAL A 4 1.96 5.34 4.99
N LYS A 5 3.16 5.90 4.80
CA LYS A 5 4.29 5.15 4.28
C LYS A 5 5.14 4.64 5.43
N VAL A 6 5.43 3.35 5.44
CA VAL A 6 6.23 2.69 6.48
C VAL A 6 7.39 1.93 5.85
N GLU A 7 8.49 1.78 6.58
CA GLU A 7 9.60 0.90 6.19
C GLU A 7 10.06 0.05 7.38
N ALA A 8 10.61 -1.12 7.08
CA ALA A 8 11.31 -1.95 8.03
C ALA A 8 12.48 -2.66 7.35
N LEU A 9 13.71 -2.41 7.82
CA LEU A 9 14.94 -3.01 7.29
C LEU A 9 15.09 -2.87 5.76
N GLY A 10 14.63 -1.73 5.22
CA GLY A 10 14.74 -1.39 3.79
C GLY A 10 13.59 -1.90 2.92
N ASN A 11 12.66 -2.69 3.47
CA ASN A 11 11.43 -3.05 2.78
C ASN A 11 10.34 -2.03 3.13
N ASP A 12 9.69 -1.44 2.11
CA ASP A 12 8.78 -0.30 2.29
C ASP A 12 7.35 -0.54 1.76
N PHE A 13 6.36 0.02 2.45
CA PHE A 13 4.94 -0.20 2.15
C PHE A 13 4.12 1.09 2.13
N ILE A 14 3.07 1.09 1.31
CA ILE A 14 1.95 2.02 1.40
C ILE A 14 0.88 1.36 2.26
N VAL A 15 0.53 1.97 3.39
CA VAL A 15 -0.45 1.42 4.34
C VAL A 15 -1.72 2.25 4.26
N VAL A 16 -2.86 1.57 4.10
CA VAL A 16 -4.19 2.18 4.01
C VAL A 16 -5.17 1.44 4.93
N ASP A 17 -6.14 2.17 5.46
CA ASP A 17 -7.23 1.56 6.22
C ASP A 17 -8.27 0.96 5.27
N GLY A 18 -8.74 -0.25 5.61
CA GLY A 18 -9.82 -0.94 4.92
C GLY A 18 -11.21 -0.60 5.48
N PRO A 19 -12.27 -1.26 4.98
CA PRO A 19 -12.22 -2.29 3.95
C PRO A 19 -11.91 -1.70 2.57
N PHE A 20 -10.90 -2.25 1.91
CA PHE A 20 -10.47 -1.78 0.60
C PHE A 20 -9.73 -2.87 -0.16
N VAL A 21 -10.17 -3.15 -1.38
CA VAL A 21 -9.47 -4.06 -2.29
C VAL A 21 -8.96 -3.22 -3.45
N PRO A 22 -7.67 -2.85 -3.47
CA PRO A 22 -7.13 -2.07 -4.57
C PRO A 22 -7.11 -2.90 -5.85
N ASP A 23 -7.37 -2.23 -6.97
CA ASP A 23 -7.14 -2.82 -8.28
C ASP A 23 -5.63 -3.09 -8.46
N PRO A 24 -5.21 -4.26 -8.99
CA PRO A 24 -3.80 -4.57 -9.20
C PRO A 24 -3.04 -3.53 -10.04
N ASP A 25 -3.66 -2.93 -11.05
CA ASP A 25 -3.00 -1.93 -11.90
C ASP A 25 -2.76 -0.63 -11.12
N ASP A 26 -3.67 -0.28 -10.21
CA ASP A 26 -3.48 0.82 -9.28
C ASP A 26 -2.34 0.54 -8.31
N VAL A 27 -2.23 -0.67 -7.76
CA VAL A 27 -1.10 -1.08 -6.90
C VAL A 27 0.22 -0.91 -7.64
N VAL A 28 0.32 -1.39 -8.88
CA VAL A 28 1.53 -1.25 -9.71
C VAL A 28 1.88 0.22 -9.91
N ARG A 29 0.89 1.06 -10.25
CA ARG A 29 1.08 2.49 -10.47
C ARG A 29 1.53 3.21 -9.20
N TRP A 30 0.99 2.85 -8.04
CA TRP A 30 1.37 3.46 -6.76
C TRP A 30 2.77 3.05 -6.32
N CYS A 31 3.15 1.78 -6.50
CA CYS A 31 4.46 1.26 -6.13
C CYS A 31 5.60 1.74 -7.05
N ALA A 32 5.29 2.34 -8.21
CA ALA A 32 6.29 2.89 -9.11
C ALA A 32 7.09 4.05 -8.46
N ARG A 33 8.40 3.89 -8.26
CA ARG A 33 9.23 4.82 -7.47
C ARG A 33 9.42 6.23 -8.05
N ARG A 34 9.18 6.44 -9.36
CA ARG A 34 9.40 7.75 -10.02
C ARG A 34 8.12 8.47 -10.42
N CYS A 35 7.03 7.74 -10.58
CA CYS A 35 5.74 8.25 -11.05
C CYS A 35 4.57 7.90 -10.12
N GLY A 36 4.85 7.18 -9.03
CA GLY A 36 3.94 6.89 -7.93
C GLY A 36 4.56 7.28 -6.60
N VAL A 37 4.05 6.70 -5.52
CA VAL A 37 4.57 6.89 -4.16
C VAL A 37 5.91 6.17 -3.99
N GLY A 38 6.08 5.02 -4.67
CA GLY A 38 7.25 4.17 -4.53
C GLY A 38 7.16 3.30 -3.29
N ALA A 39 7.06 1.99 -3.45
CA ALA A 39 7.06 1.02 -2.35
C ALA A 39 7.30 -0.39 -2.91
N ASP A 40 7.66 -1.32 -2.05
CA ASP A 40 7.72 -2.74 -2.39
C ASP A 40 6.32 -3.38 -2.39
N GLY A 41 5.35 -2.82 -1.66
CA GLY A 41 3.97 -3.27 -1.68
C GLY A 41 2.96 -2.34 -1.02
N VAL A 42 1.70 -2.80 -0.96
CA VAL A 42 0.58 -2.14 -0.30
C VAL A 42 0.05 -3.05 0.80
N LEU A 43 -0.21 -2.48 1.99
CA LEU A 43 -0.86 -3.17 3.10
C LEU A 43 -2.22 -2.51 3.36
N VAL A 44 -3.29 -3.31 3.29
CA VAL A 44 -4.63 -2.89 3.72
C VAL A 44 -4.84 -3.41 5.14
N ILE A 45 -5.08 -2.49 6.08
CA ILE A 45 -5.38 -2.85 7.47
C ILE A 45 -6.89 -2.96 7.60
N GLU A 46 -7.38 -4.17 7.85
CA GLU A 46 -8.79 -4.42 8.11
C GLU A 46 -8.97 -5.50 9.18
N PRO A 47 -10.11 -5.52 9.90
CA PRO A 47 -10.45 -6.60 10.80
C PRO A 47 -10.53 -7.94 10.05
N ILE A 48 -10.12 -9.02 10.70
CA ILE A 48 -10.43 -10.37 10.23
C ILE A 48 -11.92 -10.62 10.49
N ASP A 49 -12.66 -11.02 9.46
CA ASP A 49 -14.04 -11.50 9.64
C ASP A 49 -14.04 -12.74 10.55
N ALA A 50 -14.95 -12.77 11.52
CA ALA A 50 -15.06 -13.80 12.56
C ALA A 50 -15.56 -15.16 12.05
#